data_AF-A0A162J8M3-F1
#
_entry.id   AF-A0A162J8M3-F1
#
_cell.length_a   1.000
_cell.length_b   1.000
_cell.length_c   1.000
_cell.angle_alpha   90.00
_cell.angle_beta   90.00
_cell.angle_gamma   90.00
#
_symmetry.space_group_name_H-M   'P 1'
#
loop_
_entity.id
_entity.type
_entity.pdbx_description
1 polymer ?
#
loop_
_entity_poly.entity_id
_entity_poly.type
_entity_poly.pdbx_seq_one_letter_code
_entity_poly.pdbx_strand_id
1 'polypeptide(L)'
;MEDLKDKIFKEFQENLKKEEVVVEKTKNTEIGIVKKKKKKKKKKKNEKTATEASLLPATNEFETPEFLSFKSKLLENEAAKDFIQVLLPNYVKNGFTDISVNKYVSMKMKFPKLNAFILNPSFEDITIGKPGEIFFIKPLDLSEYKEFNLNIGKREEKIDEFMHFCLEKCIVYPEISLHEIVEMTTGKKMAIHGTIMNISDLNKTYNVIEV
;
A
#
# COMPACT_ATOMS: atom_id res chain seq x y z
N MET A 1 41.78 -22.33 0.80
CA MET A 1 40.57 -21.47 0.89
C MET A 1 40.85 -20.02 0.44
N GLU A 2 42.08 -19.66 0.04
CA GLU A 2 42.41 -18.32 -0.50
C GLU A 2 42.08 -18.18 -2.00
N ASP A 3 42.17 -19.26 -2.80
CA ASP A 3 41.98 -19.19 -4.27
C ASP A 3 40.57 -18.81 -4.75
N LEU A 4 39.53 -19.00 -3.92
CA LEU A 4 38.15 -18.68 -4.31
C LEU A 4 37.85 -17.18 -4.15
N LYS A 5 38.42 -16.54 -3.13
CA LYS A 5 38.24 -15.10 -2.90
C LYS A 5 38.94 -14.28 -3.98
N ASP A 6 40.13 -14.71 -4.40
CA ASP A 6 40.88 -14.03 -5.45
C ASP A 6 40.22 -14.18 -6.83
N LYS A 7 39.54 -15.30 -7.10
CA LYS A 7 38.74 -15.47 -8.32
C LYS A 7 37.53 -14.54 -8.34
N ILE A 8 36.78 -14.48 -7.24
CA ILE A 8 35.61 -13.60 -7.13
C ILE A 8 36.02 -12.13 -7.27
N PHE A 9 37.15 -11.74 -6.68
CA PHE A 9 37.63 -10.36 -6.75
C PHE A 9 38.11 -9.98 -8.16
N LYS A 10 38.74 -10.91 -8.90
CA LYS A 10 39.10 -10.70 -10.31
C LYS A 10 37.88 -10.59 -11.22
N GLU A 11 36.87 -11.44 -11.03
CA GLU A 11 35.60 -11.33 -11.77
C GLU A 11 34.89 -9.99 -11.51
N PHE A 12 34.91 -9.50 -10.27
CA PHE A 12 34.30 -8.22 -9.93
C PHE A 12 34.99 -7.03 -10.62
N GLN A 13 36.32 -7.03 -10.68
CA GLN A 13 37.08 -5.96 -11.37
C GLN A 13 36.92 -6.01 -12.90
N GLU A 14 36.77 -7.19 -13.49
CA GLU A 14 36.50 -7.30 -14.93
C GLU A 14 35.10 -6.80 -15.31
N ASN A 15 34.10 -6.99 -14.45
CA ASN A 15 32.75 -6.53 -14.69
C ASN A 15 32.62 -5.00 -14.58
N LEU A 16 33.31 -4.36 -13.64
CA LEU A 16 33.37 -2.89 -13.53
C LEU A 16 33.95 -2.24 -14.79
N LYS A 17 35.00 -2.84 -15.38
CA LYS A 17 35.60 -2.34 -16.63
C LYS A 17 34.69 -2.54 -17.85
N LYS A 18 33.83 -3.57 -17.85
CA LYS A 18 32.86 -3.78 -18.93
C LYS A 18 31.69 -2.78 -18.86
N GLU A 19 31.28 -2.37 -17.66
CA GLU A 19 30.25 -1.34 -17.48
C GLU A 19 30.71 0.06 -17.93
N GLU A 20 31.97 0.44 -17.68
CA GLU A 20 32.50 1.73 -18.14
C GLU A 20 32.54 1.86 -19.68
N VAL A 21 32.79 0.76 -20.42
CA VAL A 21 32.84 0.75 -21.90
C VAL A 21 31.45 0.90 -22.53
N VAL A 22 30.37 0.52 -21.82
CA VAL A 22 28.99 0.65 -22.32
C VAL A 22 28.45 2.07 -22.11
N VAL A 23 28.88 2.76 -21.05
CA VAL A 23 28.45 4.13 -20.73
C VAL A 23 29.12 5.18 -21.64
N GLU A 24 30.34 4.94 -22.13
CA GLU A 24 30.97 5.87 -23.09
C GLU A 24 30.37 5.83 -24.50
N LYS A 25 29.75 4.71 -24.91
CA LYS A 25 29.17 4.57 -26.26
C LYS A 25 27.75 5.11 -26.42
N THR A 26 27.06 5.47 -25.33
CA THR A 26 25.68 5.98 -25.35
C THR A 26 25.56 7.51 -25.23
N LYS A 27 26.68 8.25 -25.10
CA LYS A 27 26.67 9.72 -24.99
C LYS A 27 26.80 10.49 -26.31
N ASN A 28 27.02 9.82 -27.44
CA ASN A 28 27.15 10.50 -28.74
C ASN A 28 25.96 10.20 -29.66
N THR A 29 24.86 10.91 -29.43
CA THR A 29 23.90 11.22 -30.49
C THR A 29 23.25 12.56 -30.18
N GLU A 30 23.90 13.62 -30.63
CA GLU A 30 23.35 14.97 -30.64
C GLU A 30 22.22 15.06 -31.67
N ILE A 31 21.01 15.40 -31.20
CA ILE A 31 19.97 15.99 -32.05
C ILE A 31 19.58 17.31 -31.39
N GLY A 32 20.12 18.40 -31.93
CA GLY A 32 19.81 19.75 -31.48
C GLY A 32 18.45 20.22 -32.00
N ILE A 33 17.60 20.77 -31.13
CA ILE A 33 16.50 21.66 -31.52
C ILE A 33 16.39 22.85 -30.54
N VAL A 34 16.95 23.96 -31.02
CA VAL A 34 16.63 25.39 -30.87
C VAL A 34 15.53 25.81 -29.86
N LYS A 35 15.93 26.63 -28.88
CA LYS A 35 15.08 27.47 -28.02
C LYS A 35 14.33 28.55 -28.85
N LYS A 36 13.00 28.66 -28.71
CA LYS A 36 12.24 29.89 -29.03
C LYS A 36 11.11 30.21 -28.02
N LYS A 37 11.30 31.35 -27.34
CA LYS A 37 10.41 32.38 -26.77
C LYS A 37 8.97 32.03 -26.27
N LYS A 38 8.77 32.36 -24.98
CA LYS A 38 7.49 32.59 -24.28
C LYS A 38 6.58 33.58 -25.04
N LYS A 39 5.31 33.20 -25.25
CA LYS A 39 4.18 34.12 -25.55
C LYS A 39 3.20 34.13 -24.36
N LYS A 40 2.94 35.32 -23.82
CA LYS A 40 1.88 35.62 -22.84
C LYS A 40 0.50 35.37 -23.48
N LYS A 41 -0.37 34.59 -22.83
CA LYS A 41 -1.81 34.51 -23.16
C LYS A 41 -2.64 35.35 -22.18
N LYS A 42 -3.56 36.13 -22.76
CA LYS A 42 -4.47 37.08 -22.11
C LYS A 42 -5.52 36.38 -21.24
N LYS A 43 -5.89 37.04 -20.14
CA LYS A 43 -7.11 36.80 -19.34
C LYS A 43 -8.36 36.82 -20.23
N LYS A 44 -9.24 35.82 -20.09
CA LYS A 44 -10.66 35.91 -20.42
C LYS A 44 -11.48 35.69 -19.15
N LYS A 45 -12.35 36.65 -18.84
CA LYS A 45 -13.45 36.56 -17.88
C LYS A 45 -14.33 35.37 -18.27
N ASN A 46 -14.75 34.57 -17.30
CA ASN A 46 -16.03 33.86 -17.38
C ASN A 46 -16.91 34.34 -16.24
N GLU A 47 -18.12 34.72 -16.63
CA GLU A 47 -19.20 35.20 -15.79
C GLU A 47 -19.77 34.10 -14.89
N LYS A 48 -20.47 34.60 -13.87
CA LYS A 48 -21.06 33.89 -12.77
C LYS A 48 -22.11 32.87 -13.22
N THR A 49 -21.99 31.69 -12.61
CA THR A 49 -23.05 30.82 -12.12
C THR A 49 -24.37 31.51 -11.75
N ALA A 50 -25.49 30.90 -12.12
CA ALA A 50 -26.60 30.60 -11.21
C ALA A 50 -27.64 29.71 -11.90
N THR A 51 -27.47 28.39 -11.77
CA THR A 51 -28.62 27.48 -11.78
C THR A 51 -28.48 26.64 -10.52
N GLU A 52 -29.19 27.05 -9.47
CA GLU A 52 -29.33 26.28 -8.23
C GLU A 52 -30.08 24.99 -8.57
N ALA A 53 -29.33 23.97 -8.96
CA ALA A 53 -29.77 22.60 -8.79
C ALA A 53 -29.73 22.32 -7.28
N SER A 54 -30.90 22.18 -6.68
CA SER A 54 -31.10 21.76 -5.30
C SER A 54 -30.37 20.44 -5.05
N LEU A 55 -29.14 20.53 -4.55
CA LEU A 55 -28.39 19.41 -4.00
C LEU A 55 -29.05 19.06 -2.66
N LEU A 56 -29.76 17.94 -2.61
CA LEU A 56 -30.02 17.25 -1.34
C LEU A 56 -28.69 17.19 -0.57
N PRO A 57 -28.63 17.53 0.73
CA PRO A 57 -27.39 17.47 1.46
C PRO A 57 -26.90 16.02 1.39
N ALA A 58 -25.70 15.82 0.84
CA ALA A 58 -25.02 14.54 0.88
C ALA A 58 -24.99 14.12 2.35
N THR A 59 -25.79 13.12 2.73
CA THR A 59 -25.81 12.61 4.09
C THR A 59 -24.40 12.14 4.41
N ASN A 60 -23.75 12.83 5.35
CA ASN A 60 -22.39 12.52 5.76
C ASN A 60 -22.36 11.07 6.27
N GLU A 61 -21.58 10.19 5.63
CA GLU A 61 -21.54 8.76 5.95
C GLU A 61 -21.17 8.50 7.43
N PHE A 62 -20.50 9.47 8.07
CA PHE A 62 -20.07 9.43 9.47
C PHE A 62 -21.10 9.95 10.49
N GLU A 63 -22.27 10.40 10.03
CA GLU A 63 -23.35 10.91 10.90
C GLU A 63 -24.57 9.98 10.91
N THR A 64 -24.51 8.87 10.19
CA THR A 64 -25.59 7.88 10.19
C THR A 64 -25.77 7.28 11.60
N PRO A 65 -27.02 7.02 12.05
CA PRO A 65 -27.26 6.39 13.35
C PRO A 65 -26.53 5.06 13.50
N GLU A 66 -26.42 4.30 12.41
CA GLU A 66 -25.69 3.04 12.37
C GLU A 66 -24.20 3.24 12.67
N PHE A 67 -23.53 4.18 11.99
CA PHE A 67 -22.13 4.50 12.22
C PHE A 67 -21.87 5.00 13.65
N LEU A 68 -22.70 5.90 14.16
CA LEU A 68 -22.55 6.43 15.52
C LEU A 68 -22.72 5.35 16.59
N SER A 69 -23.69 4.44 16.40
CA SER A 69 -23.90 3.30 17.29
C SER A 69 -22.72 2.33 17.25
N PHE A 70 -22.18 2.04 16.07
CA PHE A 70 -21.01 1.19 15.90
C PHE A 70 -19.76 1.81 16.53
N LYS A 71 -19.51 3.10 16.29
CA LYS A 71 -18.39 3.84 16.89
C LYS A 71 -18.46 3.80 18.41
N SER A 72 -19.64 3.99 18.98
CA SER A 72 -19.83 3.96 20.43
C SER A 72 -19.50 2.57 21.00
N LYS A 73 -20.04 1.50 20.40
CA LYS A 73 -19.72 0.11 20.77
C LYS A 73 -18.24 -0.21 20.61
N LEU A 74 -17.60 0.27 19.55
CA LEU A 74 -16.17 0.04 19.30
C LEU A 74 -15.30 0.68 20.39
N LEU A 75 -15.72 1.82 20.93
CA LEU A 75 -15.02 2.53 22.01
C LEU A 75 -15.25 1.91 23.41
N GLU A 76 -16.17 0.96 23.57
CA GLU A 76 -16.32 0.19 24.81
C GLU A 76 -15.14 -0.78 25.02
N ASN A 77 -14.48 -1.20 23.94
CA ASN A 77 -13.27 -2.01 24.02
C ASN A 77 -12.04 -1.13 24.29
N GLU A 78 -11.33 -1.38 25.38
CA GLU A 78 -10.17 -0.55 25.78
C GLU A 78 -9.05 -0.51 24.74
N ALA A 79 -8.71 -1.64 24.12
CA ALA A 79 -7.66 -1.70 23.11
C ALA A 79 -8.05 -0.93 21.83
N ALA A 80 -9.32 -1.06 21.40
CA ALA A 80 -9.82 -0.29 20.27
C ALA A 80 -9.89 1.21 20.57
N LYS A 81 -10.30 1.57 21.80
CA LYS A 81 -10.33 2.95 22.28
C LYS A 81 -8.94 3.57 22.29
N ASP A 82 -7.94 2.89 22.85
CA ASP A 82 -6.55 3.36 22.88
C ASP A 82 -6.00 3.55 21.46
N PHE A 83 -6.25 2.58 20.57
CA PHE A 83 -5.85 2.70 19.17
C PHE A 83 -6.49 3.92 18.49
N ILE A 84 -7.79 4.10 18.65
CA ILE A 84 -8.57 5.16 17.98
C ILE A 84 -8.26 6.56 18.52
N GLN A 85 -8.14 6.70 19.84
CA GLN A 85 -8.04 8.00 20.49
C GLN A 85 -6.59 8.46 20.67
N VAL A 86 -5.65 7.53 20.77
CA VAL A 86 -4.25 7.83 21.10
C VAL A 86 -3.31 7.42 19.97
N LEU A 87 -3.22 6.13 19.65
CA LEU A 87 -2.17 5.62 18.76
C LEU A 87 -2.32 6.14 17.33
N LEU A 88 -3.50 5.97 16.71
CA LEU A 88 -3.72 6.38 15.33
C LEU A 88 -3.53 7.89 15.11
N PRO A 89 -4.10 8.79 15.93
CA PRO A 89 -3.81 10.22 15.84
C PRO A 89 -2.33 10.56 16.02
N ASN A 90 -1.61 9.83 16.90
CA ASN A 90 -0.18 10.06 17.11
C ASN A 90 0.65 9.65 15.88
N TYR A 91 0.34 8.51 15.25
CA TYR A 91 1.02 8.13 14.00
C TYR A 91 0.81 9.18 12.91
N VAL A 92 -0.43 9.63 12.70
CA VAL A 92 -0.74 10.66 11.69
C VAL A 92 -0.03 11.97 12.00
N LYS A 93 0.00 12.41 13.27
CA LYS A 93 0.77 13.60 13.69
C LYS A 93 2.27 13.46 13.44
N ASN A 94 2.80 12.25 13.53
CA ASN A 94 4.21 11.94 13.26
C ASN A 94 4.51 11.74 11.76
N GLY A 95 3.57 12.08 10.87
CA GLY A 95 3.76 12.06 9.42
C GLY A 95 3.56 10.70 8.76
N PHE A 96 3.06 9.70 9.49
CA PHE A 96 2.66 8.42 8.87
C PHE A 96 1.48 8.64 7.91
N THR A 97 1.10 7.59 7.17
CA THR A 97 -0.05 7.59 6.25
C THR A 97 -1.25 8.34 6.83
N ASP A 98 -1.67 9.40 6.13
CA ASP A 98 -2.74 10.29 6.59
C ASP A 98 -4.10 9.60 6.55
N ILE A 99 -4.78 9.49 7.68
CA ILE A 99 -6.10 8.88 7.77
C ILE A 99 -6.90 9.47 8.92
N SER A 100 -8.18 9.77 8.68
CA SER A 100 -9.08 10.19 9.74
C SER A 100 -9.57 8.99 10.58
N VAL A 101 -9.78 9.22 11.87
CA VAL A 101 -10.40 8.23 12.77
C VAL A 101 -11.73 7.73 12.21
N ASN A 102 -12.56 8.62 11.68
CA ASN A 102 -13.87 8.23 11.14
C ASN A 102 -13.73 7.32 9.92
N LYS A 103 -12.72 7.54 9.07
CA LYS A 103 -12.42 6.65 7.94
C LYS A 103 -11.96 5.27 8.42
N TYR A 104 -11.12 5.21 9.46
CA TYR A 104 -10.77 3.92 10.08
C TYR A 104 -12.01 3.18 10.61
N VAL A 105 -12.86 3.87 11.36
CA VAL A 105 -14.09 3.28 11.92
C VAL A 105 -15.02 2.77 10.82
N SER A 106 -15.17 3.51 9.72
CA SER A 106 -16.02 3.07 8.60
C SER A 106 -15.45 1.84 7.89
N MET A 107 -14.12 1.73 7.76
CA MET A 107 -13.48 0.52 7.26
C MET A 107 -13.63 -0.65 8.22
N LYS A 108 -13.51 -0.44 9.53
CA LYS A 108 -13.69 -1.49 10.56
C LYS A 108 -15.13 -2.00 10.59
N MET A 109 -16.10 -1.13 10.31
CA MET A 109 -17.51 -1.50 10.17
C MET A 109 -17.74 -2.38 8.93
N LYS A 110 -17.11 -2.05 7.79
CA LYS A 110 -17.18 -2.85 6.55
C LYS A 110 -16.41 -4.16 6.65
N PHE A 111 -15.27 -4.15 7.33
CA PHE A 111 -14.35 -5.27 7.48
C PHE A 111 -14.09 -5.55 8.97
N PRO A 112 -14.91 -6.39 9.64
CA PRO A 112 -14.77 -6.64 11.08
C PRO A 112 -13.40 -7.18 11.50
N LYS A 113 -12.76 -7.98 10.64
CA LYS A 113 -11.41 -8.55 10.84
C LYS A 113 -10.27 -7.65 10.32
N LEU A 114 -10.51 -6.34 10.14
CA LEU A 114 -9.49 -5.39 9.71
C LEU A 114 -8.39 -5.21 10.76
N ASN A 115 -7.14 -5.31 10.33
CA ASN A 115 -5.95 -5.12 11.16
C ASN A 115 -5.13 -3.94 10.65
N ALA A 116 -4.47 -3.23 11.57
CA ALA A 116 -3.47 -2.22 11.23
C ALA A 116 -2.09 -2.89 11.16
N PHE A 117 -1.43 -2.76 10.01
CA PHE A 117 -0.05 -3.15 9.79
C PHE A 117 0.79 -1.87 9.74
N ILE A 118 1.69 -1.72 10.72
CA ILE A 118 2.46 -0.48 10.92
C ILE A 118 3.90 -0.77 10.53
N LEU A 119 4.36 -0.09 9.49
CA LEU A 119 5.75 -0.14 9.04
C LEU A 119 6.49 1.06 9.61
N ASN A 120 7.28 0.83 10.65
CA ASN A 120 8.15 1.86 11.20
C ASN A 120 9.28 2.17 10.20
N PRO A 121 9.69 3.44 10.09
CA PRO A 121 10.79 3.82 9.22
C PRO A 121 12.10 3.19 9.74
N SER A 122 12.96 2.76 8.82
CA SER A 122 14.31 2.31 9.17
C SER A 122 15.17 3.50 9.64
N PHE A 123 16.36 3.23 10.18
CA PHE A 123 17.30 4.29 10.52
C PHE A 123 17.65 5.17 9.32
N GLU A 124 17.84 4.56 8.14
CA GLU A 124 18.09 5.27 6.89
C GLU A 124 16.89 6.14 6.49
N ASP A 125 15.66 5.60 6.56
CA ASP A 125 14.43 6.37 6.28
C ASP A 125 14.32 7.59 7.22
N ILE A 126 14.62 7.41 8.51
CA ILE A 126 14.64 8.51 9.49
C ILE A 126 15.66 9.58 9.09
N THR A 127 16.88 9.19 8.67
CA THR A 127 17.92 10.15 8.28
C THR A 127 17.55 10.99 7.05
N ILE A 128 16.76 10.44 6.12
CA ILE A 128 16.27 11.17 4.94
C ILE A 128 14.90 11.81 5.16
N GLY A 129 14.36 11.74 6.39
CA GLY A 129 13.08 12.34 6.76
C GLY A 129 11.86 11.63 6.17
N LYS A 130 11.98 10.35 5.81
CA LYS A 130 10.88 9.55 5.30
C LYS A 130 10.07 8.96 6.47
N PRO A 131 8.76 9.24 6.55
CA PRO A 131 7.94 8.75 7.65
C PRO A 131 7.64 7.25 7.51
N GLY A 132 7.12 6.65 8.58
CA GLY A 132 6.57 5.30 8.53
C GLY A 132 5.24 5.24 7.77
N GLU A 133 4.74 4.04 7.57
CA GLU A 133 3.52 3.78 6.81
C GLU A 133 2.53 2.95 7.64
N ILE A 134 1.24 3.19 7.44
CA ILE A 134 0.17 2.38 8.03
C ILE A 134 -0.65 1.78 6.89
N PHE A 135 -0.77 0.46 6.91
CA PHE A 135 -1.66 -0.30 6.03
C PHE A 135 -2.80 -0.87 6.84
N PHE A 136 -4.04 -0.69 6.39
CA PHE A 136 -5.18 -1.43 6.93
C PHE A 136 -5.47 -2.61 6.03
N ILE A 137 -5.30 -3.80 6.60
CA ILE A 137 -5.38 -5.06 5.86
C ILE A 137 -6.52 -5.92 6.39
N LYS A 138 -7.22 -6.58 5.48
CA LYS A 138 -8.24 -7.59 5.80
C LYS A 138 -7.69 -9.00 5.49
N PRO A 139 -8.24 -10.06 6.09
CA PRO A 139 -7.95 -11.41 5.62
C PRO A 139 -8.43 -11.62 4.19
N LEU A 140 -7.81 -12.58 3.49
CA LEU A 140 -8.25 -13.04 2.20
C LEU A 140 -9.47 -13.95 2.40
N ASP A 141 -10.58 -13.57 1.79
CA ASP A 141 -11.84 -14.30 1.90
C ASP A 141 -11.83 -15.53 0.99
N LEU A 142 -12.57 -16.58 1.38
CA LEU A 142 -12.63 -17.81 0.60
C LEU A 142 -13.19 -17.59 -0.82
N SER A 143 -14.12 -16.64 -0.97
CA SER A 143 -14.65 -16.25 -2.28
C SER A 143 -13.59 -15.61 -3.17
N GLU A 144 -12.75 -14.75 -2.62
CA GLU A 144 -11.65 -14.10 -3.35
C GLU A 144 -10.57 -15.13 -3.73
N TYR A 145 -10.28 -16.08 -2.84
CA TYR A 145 -9.38 -17.18 -3.16
C TYR A 145 -9.91 -18.07 -4.30
N LYS A 146 -11.22 -18.32 -4.33
CA LYS A 146 -11.86 -19.05 -5.44
C LYS A 146 -11.81 -18.25 -6.74
N GLU A 147 -12.02 -16.93 -6.69
CA GLU A 147 -11.87 -16.03 -7.84
C GLU A 147 -10.45 -16.12 -8.44
N PHE A 148 -9.42 -16.12 -7.59
CA PHE A 148 -8.04 -16.31 -8.03
C PHE A 148 -7.83 -17.64 -8.77
N ASN A 149 -8.28 -18.75 -8.16
CA ASN A 149 -8.11 -20.08 -8.74
C ASN A 149 -8.83 -20.23 -10.09
N LEU A 150 -9.96 -19.55 -10.29
CA LEU A 150 -10.72 -19.56 -11.54
C LEU A 150 -10.07 -18.72 -12.63
N ASN A 151 -9.52 -17.56 -12.28
CA ASN A 151 -9.05 -16.56 -13.25
C ASN A 151 -7.56 -16.69 -13.59
N ILE A 152 -6.73 -17.16 -12.66
CA ILE A 152 -5.27 -17.16 -12.79
C ILE A 152 -4.71 -18.59 -12.73
N GLY A 153 -5.17 -19.39 -11.77
CA GLY A 153 -4.74 -20.77 -11.59
C GLY A 153 -4.36 -21.10 -10.15
N LYS A 154 -3.68 -22.23 -9.96
CA LYS A 154 -3.30 -22.70 -8.62
C LYS A 154 -2.19 -21.85 -8.02
N ARG A 155 -2.33 -21.54 -6.74
CA ARG A 155 -1.34 -20.77 -5.95
C ARG A 155 0.07 -21.35 -6.05
N GLU A 156 0.22 -22.67 -6.04
CA GLU A 156 1.52 -23.36 -6.04
C GLU A 156 2.28 -23.15 -7.36
N GLU A 157 1.56 -22.90 -8.45
CA GLU A 157 2.12 -22.69 -9.79
C GLU A 157 2.33 -21.19 -10.08
N LYS A 158 1.63 -20.31 -9.34
CA LYS A 158 1.48 -18.87 -9.60
C LYS A 158 1.75 -18.04 -8.36
N ILE A 159 2.93 -18.23 -7.77
CA ILE A 159 3.29 -17.67 -6.45
C ILE A 159 3.33 -16.13 -6.49
N ASP A 160 3.97 -15.55 -7.51
CA ASP A 160 4.13 -14.10 -7.61
C ASP A 160 2.79 -13.42 -7.94
N GLU A 161 2.01 -13.99 -8.87
CA GLU A 161 0.69 -13.49 -9.19
C GLU A 161 -0.27 -13.60 -8.00
N PHE A 162 -0.17 -14.67 -7.20
CA PHE A 162 -0.94 -14.82 -5.97
C PHE A 162 -0.56 -13.77 -4.92
N MET A 163 0.73 -13.50 -4.76
CA MET A 163 1.19 -12.45 -3.84
C MET A 163 0.64 -11.09 -4.25
N HIS A 164 0.74 -10.72 -5.52
CA HIS A 164 0.18 -9.46 -6.02
C HIS A 164 -1.34 -9.39 -5.82
N PHE A 165 -2.06 -10.46 -6.13
CA PHE A 165 -3.50 -10.55 -5.91
C PHE A 165 -3.86 -10.34 -4.44
N CYS A 166 -3.13 -10.97 -3.51
CA CYS A 166 -3.35 -10.80 -2.08
C CYS A 166 -3.13 -9.35 -1.65
N LEU A 167 -2.02 -8.73 -2.07
CA LEU A 167 -1.72 -7.35 -1.70
C LEU A 167 -2.78 -6.38 -2.24
N GLU A 168 -3.21 -6.56 -3.49
CA GLU A 168 -4.23 -5.71 -4.12
C GLU A 168 -5.60 -5.87 -3.46
N LYS A 169 -6.06 -7.10 -3.20
CA LYS A 169 -7.41 -7.35 -2.66
C LYS A 169 -7.50 -7.12 -1.15
N CYS A 170 -6.43 -7.36 -0.41
CA CYS A 170 -6.47 -7.38 1.05
C CYS A 170 -5.99 -6.08 1.69
N ILE A 171 -5.23 -5.23 0.99
CA ILE A 171 -4.89 -3.90 1.48
C ILE A 171 -6.07 -2.96 1.18
N VAL A 172 -6.81 -2.62 2.24
CA VAL A 172 -7.98 -1.75 2.16
C VAL A 172 -7.58 -0.28 2.17
N TYR A 173 -6.47 0.04 2.85
CA TYR A 173 -5.96 1.41 2.90
C TYR A 173 -4.44 1.45 3.13
N PRO A 174 -3.69 2.36 2.47
CA PRO A 174 -4.14 3.13 1.30
C PRO A 174 -4.59 2.19 0.17
N GLU A 175 -5.45 2.66 -0.71
CA GLU A 175 -5.80 1.88 -1.91
C GLU A 175 -4.54 1.80 -2.78
N ILE A 176 -4.02 0.59 -2.99
CA ILE A 176 -2.77 0.37 -3.70
C ILE A 176 -3.07 -0.19 -5.08
N SER A 177 -2.48 0.41 -6.10
CA SER A 177 -2.48 -0.05 -7.48
C SER A 177 -1.43 -1.14 -7.73
N LEU A 178 -1.60 -1.92 -8.80
CA LEU A 178 -0.60 -2.91 -9.22
C LEU A 178 0.80 -2.29 -9.44
N HIS A 179 0.86 -1.06 -9.95
CA HIS A 179 2.12 -0.35 -10.14
C HIS A 179 2.85 -0.10 -8.81
N GLU A 180 2.14 0.41 -7.81
CA GLU A 180 2.70 0.64 -6.47
C GLU A 180 3.10 -0.67 -5.81
N ILE A 181 2.34 -1.76 -6.01
CA ILE A 181 2.73 -3.10 -5.55
C ILE A 181 4.05 -3.53 -6.18
N VAL A 182 4.28 -3.25 -7.48
CA VAL A 182 5.53 -3.58 -8.16
C VAL A 182 6.70 -2.77 -7.58
N GLU A 183 6.50 -1.48 -7.31
CA GLU A 183 7.52 -0.57 -6.75
C GLU A 183 7.85 -0.82 -5.27
N MET A 184 6.96 -1.45 -4.51
CA MET A 184 7.22 -1.81 -3.11
C MET A 184 8.48 -2.69 -3.01
N THR A 185 9.25 -2.51 -1.93
CA THR A 185 10.39 -3.38 -1.67
C THR A 185 9.93 -4.81 -1.38
N THR A 186 10.74 -5.81 -1.77
CA THR A 186 10.41 -7.23 -1.56
C THR A 186 10.13 -7.53 -0.08
N GLY A 187 10.91 -6.96 0.84
CA GLY A 187 10.68 -7.13 2.28
C GLY A 187 9.30 -6.65 2.72
N LYS A 188 8.86 -5.48 2.23
CA LYS A 188 7.53 -4.92 2.53
C LYS A 188 6.42 -5.80 1.97
N LYS A 189 6.52 -6.25 0.71
CA LYS A 189 5.55 -7.18 0.08
C LYS A 189 5.43 -8.47 0.90
N MET A 190 6.56 -9.08 1.24
CA MET A 190 6.61 -10.34 1.99
C MET A 190 6.01 -10.20 3.40
N ALA A 191 6.30 -9.09 4.10
CA ALA A 191 5.78 -8.87 5.45
C ALA A 191 4.26 -8.66 5.46
N ILE A 192 3.74 -7.85 4.53
CA ILE A 192 2.30 -7.63 4.42
C ILE A 192 1.59 -8.91 3.96
N HIS A 193 2.09 -9.58 2.92
CA HIS A 193 1.54 -10.84 2.43
C HIS A 193 1.56 -11.93 3.51
N GLY A 194 2.67 -12.09 4.23
CA GLY A 194 2.77 -13.04 5.34
C GLY A 194 1.75 -12.74 6.44
N THR A 195 1.54 -11.46 6.76
CA THR A 195 0.52 -11.05 7.72
C THR A 195 -0.88 -11.40 7.22
N ILE A 196 -1.21 -11.08 5.96
CA ILE A 196 -2.49 -11.45 5.32
C ILE A 196 -2.70 -12.95 5.43
N MET A 197 -1.72 -13.77 5.05
CA MET A 197 -1.83 -15.23 5.10
C MET A 197 -2.01 -15.77 6.53
N ASN A 198 -1.39 -15.14 7.54
CA ASN A 198 -1.53 -15.53 8.94
C ASN A 198 -2.93 -15.21 9.50
N ILE A 199 -3.51 -14.09 9.10
CA ILE A 199 -4.86 -13.71 9.54
C ILE A 199 -5.97 -14.35 8.69
N SER A 200 -5.61 -14.93 7.55
CA SER A 200 -6.52 -15.67 6.66
C SER A 200 -6.67 -17.12 7.12
N ASP A 201 -7.90 -17.62 7.17
CA ASP A 201 -8.19 -19.00 7.59
C ASP A 201 -7.97 -20.03 6.46
N LEU A 202 -7.41 -19.63 5.32
CA LEU A 202 -7.26 -20.48 4.12
C LEU A 202 -6.40 -21.73 4.32
N ASN A 203 -5.46 -21.69 5.26
CA ASN A 203 -4.57 -22.83 5.54
C ASN A 203 -5.01 -23.66 6.76
N LYS A 204 -6.14 -23.34 7.41
CA LYS A 204 -6.59 -24.05 8.60
C LYS A 204 -7.51 -25.21 8.21
N THR A 205 -7.06 -26.43 8.45
CA THR A 205 -7.90 -27.63 8.41
C THR A 205 -8.36 -27.96 9.82
N TYR A 206 -9.67 -28.11 10.01
CA TYR A 206 -10.25 -28.47 11.31
C TYR A 206 -10.63 -29.94 11.28
N ASN A 207 -10.06 -30.73 12.19
CA ASN A 207 -10.49 -32.10 12.45
C ASN A 207 -11.46 -32.07 13.64
N VAL A 208 -12.70 -32.45 13.41
CA VAL A 208 -13.69 -32.64 14.49
C VAL A 208 -13.67 -34.12 14.85
N ILE A 209 -13.30 -34.42 16.09
CA ILE A 209 -13.35 -35.77 16.66
C ILE A 209 -14.44 -35.75 17.74
N GLU A 210 -15.33 -36.74 17.72
CA GLU A 210 -16.35 -36.94 18.73
C GLU A 210 -15.70 -37.45 20.03
N VAL A 211 -16.00 -36.80 21.17
CA VAL A 211 -15.50 -37.16 22.52
C VAL A 211 -16.67 -37.60 23.37
#